data_AF-A0A2T0TS35-F1
#
_entry.id   AF-A0A2T0TS35-F1
#
_cell.length_a   1.000
_cell.length_b   1.000
_cell.length_c   1.000
_cell.angle_alpha   90.00
_cell.angle_beta   90.00
_cell.angle_gamma   90.00
#
_symmetry.space_group_name_H-M   'P 1'
#
loop_
_entity.id
_entity.type
_entity.pdbx_description
1 polymer ?
#
loop_
_entity_poly.entity_id
_entity_poly.type
_entity_poly.pdbx_seq_one_letter_code
_entity_poly.pdbx_strand_id
1 'polypeptide(L)'
;MCGACGGSPAEDWASPVLGSRPARAAAAAVLAAAAARGTAVRAVPGGWTVRRPTGAAVVVGTLSGLLTAAAPDPDADAGLPPAPGAQPPPPDHRRPVTLVHGDGDGAVDTRDAGWAERVPPCGPPLVLAAPAEPTAVLDRLLSDPLRRSLRIAGLVGQVFGPGTAARLPGVPGAVAVDRVPALAALLALRLAGRSPHERTRTAVDVDGTPVVLEALGRRVLSFAAAAAGTAGH
;
A
#
# COMPACT_ATOMS: atom_id res chain seq x y z
N MET A 1 26.71 -17.66 7.75
CA MET A 1 25.75 -16.87 8.55
C MET A 1 25.69 -15.45 7.99
N CYS A 2 24.53 -15.01 7.48
CA CYS A 2 24.19 -13.58 7.40
C CYS A 2 22.65 -13.45 7.46
N GLY A 3 22.14 -13.08 8.64
CA GLY A 3 20.71 -12.94 8.94
C GLY A 3 20.10 -11.65 8.38
N ALA A 4 20.11 -11.48 7.05
CA ALA A 4 19.47 -10.34 6.39
C ALA A 4 18.01 -10.61 5.96
N CYS A 5 17.44 -11.75 6.34
CA CYS A 5 16.07 -12.15 6.01
C CYS A 5 15.09 -11.63 7.08
N GLY A 6 15.07 -10.31 7.32
CA GLY A 6 14.27 -9.69 8.39
C GLY A 6 12.79 -9.47 8.06
N GLY A 7 12.30 -9.96 6.93
CA GLY A 7 10.89 -9.88 6.54
C GLY A 7 10.72 -10.51 5.17
N SER A 8 9.66 -11.30 4.98
CA SER A 8 9.38 -11.83 3.66
C SER A 8 8.90 -10.65 2.79
N PRO A 9 9.51 -10.38 1.62
CA PRO A 9 9.01 -9.39 0.68
C PRO A 9 7.55 -9.62 0.29
N ALA A 10 7.01 -10.82 0.52
CA ALA A 10 5.62 -11.17 0.26
C ALA A 10 4.61 -10.51 1.21
N GLU A 11 5.06 -9.80 2.25
CA GLU A 11 4.21 -9.07 3.20
C GLU A 11 4.13 -7.56 2.91
N ASP A 12 4.99 -7.04 2.03
CA ASP A 12 4.99 -5.63 1.67
C ASP A 12 4.14 -5.40 0.40
N TRP A 13 3.10 -4.59 0.52
CA TRP A 13 2.21 -4.25 -0.60
C TRP A 13 2.98 -3.62 -1.77
N ALA A 14 4.10 -2.93 -1.49
CA ALA A 14 4.94 -2.29 -2.50
C ALA A 14 6.01 -3.22 -3.08
N SER A 15 6.08 -4.48 -2.64
CA SER A 15 7.07 -5.45 -3.11
C SER A 15 7.12 -5.64 -4.64
N PRO A 16 5.97 -5.71 -5.37
CA PRO A 16 5.98 -5.82 -6.83
C PRO A 16 6.69 -4.65 -7.53
N VAL A 17 6.65 -3.45 -6.94
CA VAL A 17 7.27 -2.24 -7.52
C VAL A 17 8.67 -1.95 -6.96
N LEU A 18 9.03 -2.53 -5.81
CA LEU A 18 10.33 -2.36 -5.13
C LEU A 18 11.23 -3.60 -5.22
N GLY A 19 10.93 -4.54 -6.12
CA GLY A 19 11.68 -5.79 -6.29
C GLY A 19 13.13 -5.58 -6.75
N SER A 20 13.41 -4.51 -7.51
CA SER A 20 14.74 -4.23 -8.06
C SER A 20 15.56 -3.27 -7.18
N ARG A 21 16.90 -3.33 -7.30
CA ARG A 21 17.80 -2.40 -6.58
C ARG A 21 17.61 -0.94 -7.01
N PRO A 22 17.49 -0.60 -8.32
CA PRO A 22 17.17 0.77 -8.74
C PRO A 22 15.87 1.29 -8.14
N ALA A 23 14.82 0.46 -8.12
CA ALA A 23 13.54 0.82 -7.52
C ALA A 23 13.66 1.12 -6.01
N ARG A 24 14.38 0.27 -5.26
CA ARG A 24 14.68 0.53 -3.84
C ARG A 24 15.51 1.80 -3.64
N ALA A 25 16.43 2.12 -4.55
CA ALA A 25 17.26 3.32 -4.45
C ALA A 25 16.42 4.60 -4.66
N ALA A 26 15.48 4.58 -5.60
CA ALA A 26 14.53 5.69 -5.78
C ALA A 26 13.65 5.89 -4.54
N ALA A 27 13.11 4.81 -3.96
CA ALA A 27 12.37 4.87 -2.70
C ALA A 27 13.22 5.41 -1.53
N ALA A 28 14.49 4.98 -1.45
CA ALA A 28 15.43 5.47 -0.45
C ALA A 28 15.66 6.98 -0.56
N ALA A 29 15.77 7.50 -1.79
CA ALA A 29 15.98 8.92 -2.04
C ALA A 29 14.76 9.77 -1.64
N VAL A 30 13.54 9.31 -1.94
CA VAL A 30 12.30 9.95 -1.47
C VAL A 30 12.28 10.04 0.05
N LEU A 31 12.56 8.92 0.74
CA LEU A 31 12.48 8.87 2.21
C LEU A 31 13.65 9.55 2.90
N ALA A 32 14.83 9.60 2.28
CA ALA A 32 15.94 10.41 2.76
C ALA A 32 15.62 11.91 2.68
N ALA A 33 14.97 12.37 1.61
CA ALA A 33 14.55 13.77 1.47
C ALA A 33 13.52 14.19 2.53
N ALA A 34 12.67 13.25 2.94
CA ALA A 34 11.65 13.48 3.97
C ALA A 34 12.12 13.20 5.41
N ALA A 35 13.33 12.66 5.61
CA ALA A 35 13.81 12.30 6.95
C ALA A 35 14.42 13.48 7.70
N ALA A 36 14.49 13.36 9.03
CA ALA A 36 15.17 14.35 9.88
C ALA A 36 16.65 14.51 9.47
N ARG A 37 17.18 15.74 9.54
CA ARG A 37 18.57 16.05 9.20
C ARG A 37 19.55 15.10 9.90
N GLY A 38 20.53 14.60 9.15
CA GLY A 38 21.51 13.62 9.64
C GLY A 38 21.05 12.16 9.55
N THR A 39 19.80 11.90 9.16
CA THR A 39 19.33 10.56 8.81
C THR A 39 19.75 10.24 7.37
N ALA A 40 20.39 9.08 7.18
CA ALA A 40 20.78 8.60 5.85
C ALA A 40 20.04 7.30 5.55
N VAL A 41 19.42 7.23 4.38
CA VAL A 41 18.74 6.02 3.89
C VAL A 41 19.45 5.53 2.64
N ARG A 42 19.75 4.23 2.56
CA ARG A 42 20.41 3.63 1.41
C ARG A 42 19.81 2.27 1.07
N ALA A 43 19.56 2.04 -0.22
CA ALA A 43 19.19 0.72 -0.70
C ALA A 43 20.35 -0.28 -0.61
N VAL A 44 20.04 -1.49 -0.15
CA VAL A 44 20.95 -2.64 -0.06
C VAL A 44 20.29 -3.88 -0.69
N PRO A 45 21.04 -4.97 -0.94
CA PRO A 45 20.42 -6.25 -1.31
C PRO A 45 19.36 -6.64 -0.26
N GLY A 46 18.13 -6.90 -0.69
CA GLY A 46 17.03 -7.32 0.17
C GLY A 46 16.33 -6.22 0.98
N GLY A 47 16.72 -4.94 0.88
CA GLY A 47 16.04 -3.88 1.63
C GLY A 47 16.79 -2.54 1.68
N TRP A 48 16.80 -1.93 2.87
CA TRP A 48 17.41 -0.63 3.12
C TRP A 48 18.21 -0.61 4.42
N THR A 49 19.25 0.21 4.46
CA THR A 49 19.91 0.62 5.70
C THR A 49 19.49 2.04 6.03
N VAL A 50 19.09 2.26 7.27
CA VAL A 50 18.80 3.58 7.85
C VAL A 50 19.84 3.88 8.91
N ARG A 51 20.60 4.96 8.75
CA ARG A 51 21.53 5.47 9.74
C ARG A 51 20.96 6.74 10.36
N ARG A 52 20.85 6.76 11.68
CA ARG A 52 20.33 7.90 12.45
C ARG A 52 21.44 8.89 12.78
N PRO A 53 21.10 10.15 13.15
CA PRO A 53 22.08 11.16 13.55
C PRO A 53 22.98 10.72 14.72
N THR A 54 22.49 9.82 15.58
CA THR A 54 23.24 9.26 16.72
C THR A 54 24.31 8.23 16.30
N GLY A 55 24.45 7.95 15.00
CA GLY A 55 25.36 6.92 14.49
C GLY A 55 24.77 5.50 14.47
N ALA A 56 23.62 5.27 15.13
CA ALA A 56 22.94 3.98 15.10
C ALA A 56 22.46 3.65 13.67
N ALA A 57 22.63 2.39 13.25
CA ALA A 57 22.19 1.90 11.95
C ALA A 57 21.29 0.67 12.09
N VAL A 58 20.22 0.62 11.31
CA VAL A 58 19.27 -0.50 11.24
C VAL A 58 19.08 -0.91 9.78
N VAL A 59 18.95 -2.21 9.55
CA VAL A 59 18.58 -2.78 8.24
C VAL A 59 17.13 -3.22 8.29
N VAL A 60 16.35 -2.84 7.28
CA VAL A 60 14.92 -3.15 7.16
C VAL A 60 14.62 -3.76 5.79
N GLY A 61 13.74 -4.75 5.74
CA GLY A 61 13.38 -5.47 4.52
C GLY A 61 12.10 -4.98 3.82
N THR A 62 11.33 -4.11 4.47
CA THR A 62 10.01 -3.65 3.98
C THR A 62 9.91 -2.12 4.01
N LEU A 63 9.06 -1.55 3.16
CA LEU A 63 8.75 -0.12 3.10
C LEU A 63 8.15 0.38 4.41
N SER A 64 7.28 -0.40 5.05
CA SER A 64 6.74 -0.10 6.38
C SER A 64 7.83 -0.04 7.46
N GLY A 65 8.78 -0.99 7.43
CA GLY A 65 9.94 -0.98 8.31
C GLY A 65 10.82 0.25 8.07
N LEU A 66 10.98 0.64 6.81
CA LEU A 66 11.72 1.83 6.42
C LEU A 66 11.07 3.13 6.93
N LEU A 67 9.76 3.31 6.74
CA LEU A 67 9.02 4.44 7.30
C LEU A 67 9.20 4.55 8.82
N THR A 68 9.09 3.42 9.51
CA THR A 68 9.25 3.36 10.97
C THR A 68 10.68 3.71 11.39
N ALA A 69 11.68 3.19 10.69
CA ALA A 69 13.08 3.41 11.03
C ALA A 69 13.56 4.83 10.74
N ALA A 70 13.14 5.40 9.60
CA ALA A 70 13.51 6.72 9.12
C ALA A 70 12.70 7.85 9.76
N ALA A 71 11.49 7.55 10.26
CA ALA A 71 10.56 8.51 10.87
C ALA A 71 10.43 9.83 10.06
N PRO A 72 10.07 9.73 8.77
CA PRO A 72 10.05 10.88 7.88
C PRO A 72 8.88 11.83 8.22
N ASP A 73 9.07 13.11 7.92
CA ASP A 73 8.03 14.13 7.99
C ASP A 73 7.02 13.90 6.85
N PRO A 74 5.75 13.57 7.16
CA PRO A 74 4.73 13.28 6.16
C PRO A 74 4.35 14.49 5.31
N ASP A 75 4.76 15.71 5.67
CA ASP A 75 4.50 16.95 4.94
C ASP A 75 5.72 17.44 4.14
N ALA A 76 6.88 16.77 4.26
CA ALA A 76 8.09 17.15 3.53
C ALA A 76 7.88 17.14 2.02
N ASP A 77 8.49 18.10 1.32
CA ASP A 77 8.54 18.09 -0.14
C ASP A 77 9.61 17.11 -0.60
N ALA A 78 9.21 16.12 -1.40
CA ALA A 78 10.07 15.05 -1.87
C ALA A 78 9.87 14.86 -3.38
N GLY A 79 10.96 15.01 -4.13
CA GLY A 79 10.97 14.76 -5.56
C GLY A 79 10.79 13.29 -5.91
N LEU A 80 10.45 13.01 -7.17
CA LEU A 80 10.31 11.66 -7.73
C LEU A 80 11.51 11.31 -8.62
N PRO A 81 12.63 10.81 -8.06
CA PRO A 81 13.78 10.40 -8.86
C PRO A 81 13.43 9.22 -9.79
N PRO A 82 14.02 9.16 -10.99
CA PRO A 82 13.82 8.05 -11.90
C PRO A 82 14.48 6.77 -11.37
N ALA A 83 13.88 5.63 -11.69
CA ALA A 83 14.37 4.28 -11.49
C ALA A 83 14.32 3.54 -12.84
N PRO A 84 15.35 3.69 -13.69
CA PRO A 84 15.40 3.02 -14.99
C PRO A 84 15.22 1.50 -14.85
N GLY A 85 14.38 0.92 -15.71
CA GLY A 85 14.06 -0.51 -15.67
C GLY A 85 12.98 -0.88 -14.64
N ALA A 86 12.37 0.10 -13.97
CA ALA A 86 11.12 -0.14 -13.25
C ALA A 86 9.99 -0.44 -14.23
N GLN A 87 9.24 -1.50 -13.95
CA GLN A 87 8.02 -1.83 -14.68
C GLN A 87 6.82 -1.25 -13.92
N PRO A 88 5.74 -0.87 -14.64
CA PRO A 88 4.51 -0.50 -13.96
C PRO A 88 4.00 -1.72 -13.17
N PRO A 89 3.25 -1.51 -12.07
CA PRO A 89 2.66 -2.63 -11.35
C PRO A 89 1.82 -3.47 -12.32
N PRO A 90 1.92 -4.80 -12.29
CA PRO A 90 1.02 -5.63 -13.08
C PRO A 90 -0.43 -5.38 -12.63
N PRO A 91 -1.42 -5.66 -13.50
CA PRO A 91 -2.82 -5.69 -13.09
C PRO A 91 -2.99 -6.55 -11.84
N ASP A 92 -3.80 -6.05 -10.89
CA ASP A 92 -4.05 -6.80 -9.67
C ASP A 92 -5.03 -7.94 -9.96
N HIS A 93 -4.49 -9.15 -10.08
CA HIS A 93 -5.27 -10.37 -10.37
C HIS A 93 -5.98 -10.95 -9.14
N ARG A 94 -5.85 -10.30 -7.98
CA ARG A 94 -6.53 -10.73 -6.76
C ARG A 94 -8.03 -10.48 -6.88
N ARG A 95 -8.82 -11.40 -6.35
CA ARG A 95 -10.27 -11.33 -6.29
C ARG A 95 -10.70 -10.09 -5.49
N PRO A 96 -11.55 -9.21 -6.05
CA PRO A 96 -12.01 -8.02 -5.34
C PRO A 96 -12.97 -8.39 -4.20
N VAL A 97 -12.79 -7.72 -3.05
CA VAL A 97 -13.60 -7.86 -1.84
C VAL A 97 -14.11 -6.48 -1.42
N THR A 98 -15.41 -6.37 -1.20
CA THR A 98 -16.06 -5.20 -0.61
C THR A 98 -16.38 -5.49 0.85
N LEU A 99 -15.83 -4.70 1.76
CA LEU A 99 -16.14 -4.80 3.19
C LEU A 99 -17.28 -3.83 3.53
N VAL A 100 -18.35 -4.35 4.11
CA VAL A 100 -19.52 -3.58 4.55
C VAL A 100 -19.54 -3.58 6.06
N HIS A 101 -19.57 -2.40 6.70
CA HIS A 101 -19.78 -2.29 8.13
C HIS A 101 -21.27 -2.40 8.45
N GLY A 102 -21.63 -3.37 9.30
CA GLY A 102 -23.01 -3.79 9.53
C GLY A 102 -23.37 -5.07 8.77
N ASP A 103 -24.67 -5.32 8.62
CA ASP A 103 -25.19 -6.42 7.83
C ASP A 103 -25.21 -6.06 6.33
N GLY A 104 -25.10 -7.06 5.46
CA GLY A 104 -25.15 -6.89 4.01
C GLY A 104 -25.88 -8.06 3.36
N ASP A 105 -26.81 -7.78 2.46
CA ASP A 105 -27.51 -8.83 1.73
C ASP A 105 -26.54 -9.60 0.83
N GLY A 106 -26.61 -10.93 0.87
CA GLY A 106 -25.66 -11.82 0.20
C GLY A 106 -24.20 -11.72 0.69
N ALA A 107 -23.93 -11.00 1.77
CA ALA A 107 -22.58 -10.87 2.33
C ALA A 107 -22.24 -12.08 3.22
N VAL A 108 -20.96 -12.46 3.22
CA VAL A 108 -20.45 -13.42 4.21
C VAL A 108 -20.34 -12.70 5.55
N ASP A 109 -21.06 -13.17 6.55
CA ASP A 109 -20.98 -12.65 7.92
C ASP A 109 -19.64 -13.04 8.57
N THR A 110 -18.87 -12.04 9.00
CA THR A 110 -17.56 -12.24 9.63
C THR A 110 -17.65 -12.61 11.12
N ARG A 111 -18.86 -12.63 11.71
CA ARG A 111 -19.10 -13.23 13.05
C ARG A 111 -19.08 -14.75 13.02
N ASP A 112 -19.41 -15.34 11.87
CA ASP A 112 -19.48 -16.78 11.76
C ASP A 112 -18.10 -17.42 12.00
N ALA A 113 -18.05 -18.38 12.91
CA ALA A 113 -16.85 -19.18 13.09
C ALA A 113 -16.49 -19.85 11.75
N GLY A 114 -15.24 -19.72 11.32
CA GLY A 114 -14.79 -20.30 10.07
C GLY A 114 -15.12 -19.49 8.80
N TRP A 115 -15.63 -18.25 8.92
CA TRP A 115 -16.00 -17.45 7.75
C TRP A 115 -14.84 -17.28 6.76
N ALA A 116 -13.62 -17.12 7.27
CA ALA A 116 -12.43 -16.92 6.45
C ALA A 116 -12.17 -18.15 5.58
N GLU A 117 -12.23 -19.34 6.16
CA GLU A 117 -12.02 -20.64 5.54
C GLU A 117 -13.05 -20.91 4.43
N ARG A 118 -14.25 -20.34 4.54
CA ARG A 118 -15.32 -20.43 3.54
C ARG A 118 -15.17 -19.42 2.40
N VAL A 119 -14.22 -18.49 2.47
CA VAL A 119 -13.92 -17.56 1.37
C VAL A 119 -13.08 -18.30 0.31
N PRO A 120 -13.63 -18.61 -0.88
CA PRO A 120 -12.85 -19.26 -1.91
C PRO A 120 -11.80 -18.27 -2.47
N PRO A 121 -10.60 -18.76 -2.83
CA PRO A 121 -9.47 -17.93 -3.23
C PRO A 121 -9.68 -17.21 -4.56
N CYS A 122 -10.59 -17.72 -5.40
CA CYS A 122 -10.98 -17.16 -6.69
C CYS A 122 -12.52 -17.14 -6.82
N GLY A 123 -13.03 -16.36 -7.77
CA GLY A 123 -14.47 -16.23 -8.03
C GLY A 123 -14.93 -14.79 -8.29
N PRO A 124 -16.24 -14.56 -8.41
CA PRO A 124 -16.80 -13.21 -8.60
C PRO A 124 -16.49 -12.30 -7.40
N PRO A 125 -16.60 -10.96 -7.52
CA PRO A 125 -16.42 -10.05 -6.39
C PRO A 125 -17.17 -10.52 -5.14
N LEU A 126 -16.51 -10.45 -3.99
CA LEU A 126 -17.05 -10.92 -2.70
C LEU A 126 -17.49 -9.75 -1.84
N VAL A 127 -18.60 -9.90 -1.13
CA VAL A 127 -19.04 -8.95 -0.11
C VAL A 127 -18.87 -9.59 1.27
N LEU A 128 -18.19 -8.90 2.18
CA LEU A 128 -18.02 -9.32 3.58
C LEU A 128 -18.75 -8.34 4.49
N ALA A 129 -19.61 -8.86 5.36
CA ALA A 129 -20.26 -8.09 6.40
C ALA A 129 -19.39 -8.10 7.67
N ALA A 130 -18.98 -6.92 8.11
CA ALA A 130 -18.28 -6.64 9.35
C ALA A 130 -19.24 -5.90 10.30
N PRO A 131 -20.10 -6.62 11.03
CA PRO A 131 -21.05 -6.03 11.97
C PRO A 131 -20.39 -5.51 13.25
N ALA A 132 -19.12 -5.85 13.48
CA ALA A 132 -18.27 -5.32 14.54
C ALA A 132 -17.20 -4.36 13.98
N GLU A 133 -16.16 -4.07 14.76
CA GLU A 133 -15.06 -3.18 14.36
C GLU A 133 -14.40 -3.66 13.04
N PRO A 134 -14.52 -2.90 11.94
CA PRO A 134 -14.05 -3.36 10.63
C PRO A 134 -12.54 -3.52 10.51
N THR A 135 -11.79 -2.81 11.36
CA THR A 135 -10.32 -2.85 11.42
C THR A 135 -9.82 -4.26 11.73
N ALA A 136 -10.51 -5.00 12.60
CA ALA A 136 -10.13 -6.37 12.97
C ALA A 136 -10.33 -7.35 11.79
N VAL A 137 -11.40 -7.18 11.02
CA VAL A 137 -11.63 -7.99 9.80
C VAL A 137 -10.57 -7.67 8.75
N LEU A 138 -10.26 -6.38 8.55
CA LEU A 138 -9.18 -5.95 7.66
C LEU A 138 -7.83 -6.51 8.09
N ASP A 139 -7.50 -6.47 9.38
CA ASP A 139 -6.27 -7.04 9.91
C ASP A 139 -6.17 -8.52 9.59
N ARG A 140 -7.23 -9.28 9.86
CA ARG A 140 -7.26 -10.72 9.56
C ARG A 140 -7.08 -11.01 8.07
N LEU A 141 -7.72 -10.23 7.19
CA LEU A 141 -7.60 -10.39 5.73
C LEU A 141 -6.20 -10.04 5.22
N LEU A 142 -5.57 -9.01 5.77
CA LEU A 142 -4.26 -8.53 5.34
C LEU A 142 -3.10 -9.35 5.94
N SER A 143 -3.29 -9.92 7.14
CA SER A 143 -2.27 -10.71 7.84
C SER A 143 -2.18 -12.16 7.38
N ASP A 144 -3.25 -12.72 6.81
CA ASP A 144 -3.31 -14.15 6.44
C ASP A 144 -2.66 -14.38 5.06
N PRO A 145 -1.52 -15.10 4.97
CA PRO A 145 -0.85 -15.38 3.71
C PRO A 145 -1.72 -16.15 2.71
N LEU A 146 -2.71 -16.92 3.18
CA LEU A 146 -3.66 -17.64 2.32
C LEU A 146 -4.66 -16.70 1.64
N ARG A 147 -4.75 -15.44 2.09
CA ARG A 147 -5.63 -14.40 1.54
C ARG A 147 -4.91 -13.43 0.62
N ARG A 148 -3.66 -13.74 0.23
CA ARG A 148 -2.92 -13.02 -0.81
C ARG A 148 -3.64 -12.99 -2.16
N SER A 149 -4.64 -13.86 -2.38
CA SER A 149 -5.49 -13.82 -3.58
C SER A 149 -6.66 -12.86 -3.48
N LEU A 150 -6.86 -12.17 -2.35
CA LEU A 150 -7.92 -11.19 -2.13
C LEU A 150 -7.38 -9.75 -2.18
N ARG A 151 -8.19 -8.83 -2.71
CA ARG A 151 -7.92 -7.39 -2.71
C ARG A 151 -9.14 -6.65 -2.19
N ILE A 152 -8.96 -5.80 -1.19
CA ILE A 152 -10.03 -4.91 -0.74
C ILE A 152 -10.26 -3.85 -1.82
N ALA A 153 -11.39 -3.96 -2.52
CA ALA A 153 -11.78 -3.11 -3.64
C ALA A 153 -12.82 -2.05 -3.26
N GLY A 154 -13.35 -2.12 -2.04
CA GLY A 154 -14.27 -1.13 -1.51
C GLY A 154 -14.55 -1.29 -0.02
N LEU A 155 -14.85 -0.17 0.62
CA LEU A 155 -15.35 -0.08 1.99
C LEU A 155 -16.71 0.63 1.96
N VAL A 156 -17.71 0.09 2.66
CA VAL A 156 -19.07 0.63 2.73
C VAL A 156 -19.50 0.74 4.19
N GLY A 157 -19.98 1.91 4.61
CA GLY A 157 -20.51 2.13 5.96
C GLY A 157 -19.98 3.41 6.61
N GLN A 158 -20.76 4.00 7.52
CA GLN A 158 -20.47 5.32 8.09
C GLN A 158 -19.16 5.38 8.90
N VAL A 159 -18.73 4.25 9.50
CA VAL A 159 -17.49 4.16 10.28
C VAL A 159 -16.22 4.31 9.43
N PHE A 160 -16.29 4.05 8.13
CA PHE A 160 -15.16 4.24 7.21
C PHE A 160 -14.99 5.69 6.72
N GLY A 161 -15.86 6.60 7.19
CA GLY A 161 -15.94 7.98 6.71
C GLY A 161 -16.52 8.08 5.29
N PRO A 162 -16.91 9.28 4.84
CA PRO A 162 -17.24 9.49 3.44
C PRO A 162 -16.01 9.16 2.60
N GLY A 163 -16.20 8.44 1.50
CA GLY A 163 -15.17 8.28 0.48
C GLY A 163 -14.93 9.61 -0.23
N THR A 164 -14.39 10.61 0.45
CA THR A 164 -13.90 11.80 -0.21
C THR A 164 -12.83 11.35 -1.18
N ALA A 165 -13.06 11.58 -2.46
CA ALA A 165 -12.03 11.55 -3.49
C ALA A 165 -11.06 12.72 -3.26
N ALA A 166 -10.46 12.79 -2.06
CA ALA A 166 -9.42 13.73 -1.74
C ALA A 166 -8.13 13.10 -2.23
N ARG A 167 -7.63 13.57 -3.38
CA ARG A 167 -6.28 13.27 -3.84
C ARG A 167 -5.32 13.51 -2.69
N LEU A 168 -4.41 12.57 -2.44
CA LEU A 168 -3.34 12.76 -1.46
C LEU A 168 -2.55 14.05 -1.79
N PRO A 169 -2.38 14.96 -0.83
CA PRO A 169 -1.64 16.19 -1.04
C PRO A 169 -0.21 15.92 -1.56
N GLY A 170 0.22 16.73 -2.53
CA GLY A 170 1.54 16.60 -3.14
C GLY A 170 1.74 15.36 -4.03
N VAL A 171 0.72 14.52 -4.22
CA VAL A 171 0.78 13.40 -5.17
C VAL A 171 0.45 13.92 -6.57
N PRO A 172 1.36 13.77 -7.55
CA PRO A 172 1.12 14.22 -8.92
C PRO A 172 -0.01 13.45 -9.59
N GLY A 173 -0.68 14.11 -10.54
CA GLY A 173 -1.74 13.48 -11.32
C GLY A 173 -1.27 12.55 -12.43
N ALA A 174 -0.03 12.72 -12.89
CA ALA A 174 0.59 11.91 -13.93
C ALA A 174 2.08 11.70 -13.61
N VAL A 175 2.60 10.51 -13.90
CA VAL A 175 3.97 10.10 -13.59
C VAL A 175 4.49 9.16 -14.68
N ALA A 176 5.74 9.34 -15.10
CA ALA A 176 6.40 8.40 -16.02
C ALA A 176 6.63 7.03 -15.35
N VAL A 177 6.60 5.95 -16.12
CA VAL A 177 6.74 4.57 -15.60
C VAL A 177 8.01 4.36 -14.77
N ASP A 178 9.11 4.99 -15.16
CA ASP A 178 10.40 4.90 -14.47
C ASP A 178 10.38 5.57 -13.09
N ARG A 179 9.38 6.39 -12.77
CA ARG A 179 9.20 7.05 -11.47
C ARG A 179 8.20 6.35 -10.55
N VAL A 180 7.56 5.28 -11.01
CA VAL A 180 6.59 4.51 -10.20
C VAL A 180 7.15 4.03 -8.86
N PRO A 181 8.41 3.56 -8.75
CA PRO A 181 8.97 3.19 -7.44
C PRO A 181 9.08 4.36 -6.46
N ALA A 182 9.45 5.55 -6.96
CA ALA A 182 9.48 6.76 -6.16
C ALA A 182 8.06 7.19 -5.74
N LEU A 183 7.09 7.06 -6.65
CA LEU A 183 5.68 7.31 -6.34
C LEU A 183 5.19 6.40 -5.21
N ALA A 184 5.51 5.11 -5.23
CA ALA A 184 5.12 4.18 -4.16
C ALA A 184 5.65 4.62 -2.78
N ALA A 185 6.90 5.11 -2.72
CA ALA A 185 7.48 5.64 -1.49
C ALA A 185 6.81 6.96 -1.04
N LEU A 186 6.49 7.86 -1.98
CA LEU A 186 5.76 9.09 -1.70
C LEU A 186 4.35 8.81 -1.17
N LEU A 187 3.64 7.86 -1.76
CA LEU A 187 2.32 7.43 -1.28
C LEU A 187 2.40 6.91 0.16
N ALA A 188 3.39 6.05 0.45
CA ALA A 188 3.62 5.52 1.79
C ALA A 188 3.94 6.63 2.80
N LEU A 189 4.74 7.62 2.40
CA LEU A 189 5.04 8.81 3.20
C LEU A 189 3.77 9.61 3.55
N ARG A 190 2.95 9.94 2.55
CA ARG A 190 1.72 10.73 2.76
C ARG A 190 0.66 9.99 3.59
N LEU A 191 0.62 8.67 3.52
CA LEU A 191 -0.29 7.86 4.32
C LEU A 191 0.15 7.74 5.80
N ALA A 192 1.45 7.88 6.10
CA ALA A 192 1.97 7.74 7.47
C ALA A 192 1.37 8.77 8.46
N GLY A 193 0.99 9.96 8.00
CA GLY A 193 0.38 11.00 8.83
C GLY A 193 -1.13 10.88 9.05
N ARG A 194 -1.82 9.96 8.36
CA ARG A 194 -3.28 9.90 8.33
C ARG A 194 -3.88 9.14 9.53
N SER A 195 -5.11 9.52 9.89
CA SER A 195 -5.89 8.82 10.92
C SER A 195 -6.17 7.38 10.49
N PRO A 196 -6.15 6.37 11.39
CA PRO A 196 -6.40 4.97 11.05
C PRO A 196 -7.77 4.71 10.42
N HIS A 197 -8.74 5.61 10.60
CA HIS A 197 -10.09 5.51 10.04
C HIS A 197 -10.30 6.38 8.80
N GLU A 198 -9.27 7.11 8.35
CA GLU A 198 -9.39 8.00 7.21
C GLU A 198 -9.24 7.24 5.90
N ARG A 199 -10.30 7.22 5.09
CA ARG A 199 -10.25 6.63 3.75
C ARG A 199 -9.69 7.62 2.74
N THR A 200 -8.76 7.17 1.90
CA THR A 200 -8.21 8.00 0.82
C THR A 200 -8.20 7.25 -0.50
N ARG A 201 -8.61 7.94 -1.58
CA ARG A 201 -8.58 7.43 -2.94
C ARG A 201 -7.83 8.41 -3.84
N THR A 202 -6.72 7.97 -4.42
CA THR A 202 -5.88 8.80 -5.31
C THR A 202 -5.71 8.11 -6.65
N ALA A 203 -6.08 8.80 -7.72
CA ALA A 203 -5.84 8.37 -9.09
C ALA A 203 -4.58 9.07 -9.65
N VAL A 204 -3.71 8.29 -10.27
CA VAL A 204 -2.48 8.73 -10.93
C VAL A 204 -2.43 8.10 -12.32
N ASP A 205 -2.18 8.90 -13.35
CA ASP A 205 -1.89 8.42 -14.69
C ASP A 205 -0.41 7.98 -14.77
N VAL A 206 -0.18 6.74 -15.20
CA VAL A 206 1.17 6.19 -15.40
C VAL A 206 1.34 5.86 -16.88
N ASP A 207 1.98 6.75 -17.62
CA ASP A 207 2.16 6.68 -19.08
C ASP A 207 0.84 6.29 -19.82
N GLY A 208 -0.25 7.01 -19.50
CA GLY A 208 -1.58 6.77 -20.07
C GLY A 208 -2.36 5.61 -19.46
N THR A 209 -1.78 4.91 -18.47
CA THR A 209 -2.48 3.87 -17.71
C THR A 209 -2.99 4.46 -16.40
N PRO A 210 -4.32 4.57 -16.18
CA PRO A 210 -4.86 5.05 -14.92
C PRO A 210 -4.55 4.02 -13.81
N VAL A 211 -3.89 4.46 -12.74
CA VAL A 211 -3.64 3.67 -11.53
C VAL A 211 -4.41 4.30 -10.38
N VAL A 212 -5.19 3.49 -9.67
CA VAL A 212 -5.94 3.93 -8.49
C VAL A 212 -5.31 3.31 -7.25
N LEU A 213 -4.97 4.18 -6.32
CA LEU A 213 -4.62 3.82 -4.95
C LEU A 213 -5.84 4.03 -4.06
N GLU A 214 -6.21 2.99 -3.32
CA GLU A 214 -7.16 3.10 -2.22
C GLU A 214 -6.46 2.74 -0.91
N ALA A 215 -6.67 3.55 0.12
CA ALA A 215 -6.06 3.38 1.43
C ALA A 215 -7.06 3.67 2.56
N LEU A 216 -6.81 3.05 3.72
CA LEU A 216 -7.46 3.35 4.99
C LEU A 216 -6.39 3.62 6.04
N GLY A 217 -6.28 4.88 6.47
CA GLY A 217 -5.18 5.40 7.27
C GLY A 217 -3.83 5.11 6.63
N ARG A 218 -3.02 4.30 7.32
CA ARG A 218 -1.67 3.91 6.86
C ARG A 218 -1.66 2.69 5.93
N ARG A 219 -2.82 2.05 5.72
CA ARG A 219 -2.91 0.75 5.01
C ARG A 219 -3.32 0.98 3.56
N VAL A 220 -2.49 0.52 2.63
CA VAL A 220 -2.86 0.45 1.21
C VAL A 220 -3.74 -0.77 1.00
N LEU A 221 -4.97 -0.54 0.53
CA LEU A 221 -5.98 -1.57 0.28
C LEU A 221 -5.89 -2.11 -1.14
N SER A 222 -5.63 -1.21 -2.10
CA SER A 222 -5.38 -1.57 -3.49
C SER A 222 -4.42 -0.57 -4.13
N PHE A 223 -3.55 -1.10 -4.98
CA PHE A 223 -2.68 -0.33 -5.87
C PHE A 223 -2.67 -1.06 -7.21
N ALA A 224 -3.53 -0.64 -8.12
CA ALA A 224 -3.73 -1.36 -9.37
C ALA A 224 -3.99 -0.37 -10.50
N ALA A 225 -3.57 -0.75 -11.70
CA ALA A 225 -4.17 -0.20 -12.90
C ALA A 225 -5.69 -0.33 -12.77
N ALA A 226 -6.42 0.77 -12.96
CA ALA A 226 -7.85 0.71 -13.11
C ALA A 226 -8.09 -0.25 -14.29
N ALA A 227 -8.89 -1.29 -14.05
CA ALA A 227 -9.36 -2.11 -15.15
C ALA A 227 -9.92 -1.15 -16.19
N ALA A 228 -9.47 -1.27 -17.44
CA ALA A 228 -10.04 -0.50 -18.55
C ALA A 228 -11.55 -0.71 -18.45
N GLY A 229 -12.25 0.34 -18.01
CA GLY A 229 -13.66 0.25 -17.76
C GLY A 229 -14.30 -0.17 -19.07
N THR A 230 -14.95 -1.34 -19.07
CA THR A 230 -16.13 -1.51 -19.91
C THR A 230 -17.09 -0.42 -19.48
N ALA A 231 -16.99 0.73 -20.16
CA ALA A 231 -18.03 1.74 -20.19
C ALA A 231 -19.26 1.05 -20.77
N GLY A 232 -20.12 0.57 -19.87
CA GLY A 232 -21.36 -0.11 -20.19
C GLY A 232 -22.40 0.31 -19.16
N HIS A 233 -22.97 1.50 -19.36
CA HIS A 233 -24.36 1.72 -19.75
C HIS A 233 -24.71 3.21 -19.73
#